data_AF-A0AAD5FED1-F1
#
_entry.id   AF-A0AAD5FED1-F1
#
_cell.length_a   1.000
_cell.length_b   1.000
_cell.length_c   1.000
_cell.angle_alpha   90.00
_cell.angle_beta   90.00
_cell.angle_gamma   90.00
#
_symmetry.space_group_name_H-M   'P 1'
#
loop_
_entity.id
_entity.type
_entity.pdbx_description
1 polymer ?
#
loop_
_entity_poly.entity_id
_entity_poly.type
_entity_poly.pdbx_seq_one_letter_code
_entity_poly.pdbx_strand_id
1 'polypeptide(L)'
;ELKMLRCSLGVMTMDRIRNEFIRGTVHVGRFGDEVREVRLRWFGHVQRRNMGYISRRMLRMETPGRRKRGRTRRRFMDVLREDMQVDGVKEADVEDRGVWR
;
A
#
# COMPACT_ATOMS: atom_id res chain seq x y z
N GLU A 1 11.67 10.07 -3.69
CA GLU A 1 10.81 10.25 -2.50
C GLU A 1 11.19 11.51 -1.72
N LEU A 2 12.38 11.56 -1.11
CA LEU A 2 12.76 12.63 -0.17
C LEU A 2 13.22 13.95 -0.81
N LYS A 3 13.01 14.17 -2.12
CA LYS A 3 13.53 15.37 -2.82
C LYS A 3 12.96 16.65 -2.23
N MET A 4 11.64 16.70 -2.02
CA MET A 4 10.98 17.86 -1.43
C MET A 4 11.42 18.09 0.01
N LEU A 5 11.53 17.02 0.80
CA LEU A 5 11.98 17.07 2.19
C LEU A 5 13.44 17.54 2.32
N ARG A 6 14.29 17.15 1.37
CA ARG A 6 15.67 17.65 1.27
C ARG A 6 15.70 19.14 0.95
N CYS A 7 14.94 19.57 -0.05
CA CYS A 7 14.86 20.98 -0.42
C CYS A 7 14.39 21.85 0.75
N SER A 8 13.35 21.43 1.49
CA SER A 8 12.86 22.20 2.66
C SER A 8 13.87 22.27 3.81
N LEU A 9 14.74 21.27 3.94
CA LEU A 9 15.80 21.25 4.95
C LEU A 9 17.13 21.86 4.45
N GLY A 10 17.19 22.36 3.21
CA GLY A 10 18.42 22.86 2.61
C GLY A 10 19.50 21.80 2.36
N VAL A 11 19.14 20.50 2.38
CA VAL A 11 20.09 19.40 2.21
C VAL A 11 20.32 19.13 0.73
N MET A 12 21.57 19.26 0.31
CA MET A 12 22.04 18.99 -1.03
C MET A 12 22.49 17.54 -1.16
N THR A 13 22.63 17.07 -2.40
CA THR A 13 23.18 15.73 -2.68
C THR A 13 24.65 15.61 -2.21
N MET A 14 25.38 16.72 -2.22
CA MET A 14 26.78 16.84 -1.78
C MET A 14 26.98 16.48 -0.30
N ASP A 15 25.98 16.73 0.54
CA ASP A 15 26.06 16.49 1.98
C ASP A 15 26.11 14.99 2.32
N ARG A 16 25.81 14.12 1.34
CA ARG A 16 25.83 12.64 1.45
C ARG A 16 25.08 12.10 2.68
N ILE A 17 24.12 12.86 3.20
CA ILE A 17 23.30 12.50 4.35
C ILE A 17 22.40 11.31 4.00
N ARG A 18 22.33 10.31 4.88
CA ARG A 18 21.46 9.15 4.67
C ARG A 18 19.99 9.56 4.74
N ASN A 19 19.17 8.93 3.91
CA ASN A 19 17.73 9.14 3.87
C ASN A 19 17.04 8.87 5.21
N GLU A 20 17.56 7.92 5.99
CA GLU A 20 17.07 7.56 7.33
C GLU A 20 17.19 8.74 8.30
N PHE A 21 18.28 9.51 8.22
CA PHE A 21 18.47 10.68 9.06
C PHE A 21 17.46 11.78 8.74
N ILE A 22 17.25 12.08 7.46
CA ILE A 22 16.27 13.08 7.00
C ILE A 22 14.84 12.70 7.43
N ARG A 23 14.50 11.41 7.34
CA ARG A 23 13.22 10.90 7.84
C ARG A 23 13.08 11.07 9.34
N GLY A 24 14.14 10.77 10.09
CA GLY A 24 14.17 10.98 11.54
C GLY A 24 13.98 12.45 11.92
N THR A 25 14.59 13.38 11.18
CA THR A 25 14.44 14.82 11.43
C THR A 25 13.00 15.30 11.22
N VAL A 26 12.34 14.87 10.14
CA VAL A 26 10.97 15.31 9.81
C VAL A 26 9.90 14.41 10.41
N HIS A 27 10.29 13.31 11.09
CA HIS A 27 9.39 12.30 11.64
C HIS A 27 8.47 11.66 10.58
N VAL A 28 8.99 11.44 9.36
CA VAL A 28 8.23 10.87 8.23
C VAL A 28 8.63 9.41 8.01
N GLY A 29 7.64 8.51 8.02
CA GLY A 29 7.81 7.08 7.69
C GLY A 29 8.26 6.85 6.24
N ARG A 30 8.44 5.58 5.84
CA ARG A 30 8.69 5.27 4.41
C ARG A 30 7.38 5.38 3.65
N PHE A 31 7.39 6.04 2.50
CA PHE A 31 6.21 6.15 1.64
C PHE A 31 5.62 4.78 1.26
N GLY A 32 6.48 3.76 1.12
CA GLY A 32 6.03 2.40 0.85
C GLY A 32 5.15 1.81 1.95
N ASP A 33 5.36 2.19 3.21
CA ASP A 33 4.57 1.74 4.36
C ASP A 33 3.22 2.48 4.40
N GLU A 34 3.22 3.79 4.16
CA GLU A 34 1.97 4.57 4.03
C GLU A 34 1.08 4.04 2.91
N VAL A 35 1.66 3.76 1.72
CA VAL A 35 0.89 3.23 0.59
C VAL A 35 0.32 1.85 0.94
N ARG A 36 1.05 1.03 1.70
CA ARG A 36 0.58 -0.27 2.17
C ARG A 36 -0.63 -0.09 3.08
N GLU A 37 -0.51 0.76 4.09
CA GLU A 37 -1.59 1.02 5.05
C GLU A 37 -2.86 1.50 4.33
N VAL A 38 -2.72 2.44 3.38
CA VAL A 38 -3.85 2.93 2.58
C VAL A 38 -4.48 1.82 1.74
N ARG A 39 -3.69 0.92 1.14
CA ARG A 39 -4.22 -0.23 0.39
C ARG A 39 -5.00 -1.19 1.28
N LEU A 40 -4.46 -1.56 2.44
CA LEU A 40 -5.13 -2.45 3.39
C LEU A 40 -6.41 -1.83 3.96
N ARG A 41 -6.37 -0.53 4.28
CA ARG A 41 -7.54 0.23 4.73
C ARG A 41 -8.64 0.26 3.66
N TRP A 42 -8.28 0.50 2.40
CA TRP A 42 -9.21 0.45 1.28
C TRP A 42 -9.80 -0.96 1.08
N PHE A 43 -8.97 -2.00 1.13
CA PHE A 43 -9.45 -3.38 1.01
C PHE A 43 -10.44 -3.73 2.12
N GLY A 44 -10.11 -3.41 3.38
CA GLY A 44 -11.01 -3.63 4.50
C GLY A 44 -12.30 -2.83 4.39
N HIS A 45 -12.24 -1.60 3.86
CA HIS A 45 -13.44 -0.84 3.53
C HIS A 45 -14.32 -1.57 2.51
N VAL A 46 -13.74 -2.03 1.39
CA VAL A 46 -14.48 -2.71 0.32
C VAL A 46 -15.07 -4.03 0.78
N GLN A 47 -14.33 -4.83 1.56
CA GLN A 47 -14.82 -6.13 2.05
C GLN A 47 -15.98 -6.00 3.04
N ARG A 48 -16.02 -4.94 3.85
CA ARG A 48 -17.14 -4.69 4.78
C ARG A 48 -18.40 -4.11 4.11
N ARG A 49 -18.35 -3.73 2.84
CA ARG A 49 -19.54 -3.27 2.09
C ARG A 49 -20.39 -4.45 1.62
N ASN A 50 -21.68 -4.23 1.37
CA ASN A 50 -22.58 -5.26 0.82
C ASN A 50 -22.01 -5.89 -0.47
N MET A 51 -22.29 -7.18 -0.71
CA MET A 51 -21.91 -7.91 -1.92
C MET A 51 -22.41 -7.25 -3.21
N GLY A 52 -23.53 -6.52 -3.16
CA GLY A 52 -24.03 -5.72 -4.29
C GLY A 52 -23.22 -4.47 -4.63
N TYR A 53 -22.27 -4.08 -3.76
CA TYR A 53 -21.42 -2.90 -4.01
C TYR A 53 -20.48 -3.15 -5.18
N ILE A 54 -20.47 -2.24 -6.15
CA ILE A 54 -19.75 -2.38 -7.43
C ILE A 54 -18.28 -2.74 -7.20
N SER A 55 -17.59 -2.04 -6.29
CA SER A 55 -16.17 -2.31 -6.03
C SER A 55 -15.92 -3.70 -5.43
N ARG A 56 -16.82 -4.20 -4.56
CA ARG A 56 -16.72 -5.55 -3.99
C ARG A 56 -16.94 -6.61 -5.06
N ARG A 57 -17.90 -6.38 -5.96
CA ARG A 57 -18.16 -7.25 -7.10
C ARG A 57 -17.00 -7.26 -8.10
N MET A 58 -16.46 -6.09 -8.43
CA MET A 58 -15.29 -5.96 -9.31
C MET A 58 -14.04 -6.62 -8.73
N LEU A 59 -13.83 -6.53 -7.41
CA LEU A 59 -12.68 -7.15 -6.75
C LEU A 59 -12.69 -8.67 -6.86
N ARG A 60 -13.88 -9.29 -6.83
CA ARG A 60 -14.08 -10.75 -6.96
C ARG A 60 -14.20 -11.24 -8.40
N MET A 61 -14.35 -10.33 -9.36
CA MET A 61 -14.54 -10.67 -10.76
C MET A 61 -13.23 -11.12 -11.39
N GLU A 62 -13.21 -12.33 -11.94
CA GLU A 62 -12.11 -12.80 -12.77
C GLU A 62 -12.38 -12.41 -14.24
N THR A 63 -11.49 -11.62 -14.82
CA THR A 63 -11.59 -11.29 -16.25
C THR A 63 -11.05 -12.46 -17.07
N PRO A 64 -11.86 -13.10 -17.93
CA PRO A 64 -11.39 -14.16 -18.81
C PRO A 64 -10.42 -13.60 -19.86
N GLY A 65 -9.43 -14.40 -20.26
CA GLY A 65 -8.48 -14.07 -21.33
C GLY A 65 -7.02 -13.97 -20.89
N ARG A 66 -6.11 -14.17 -21.87
CA ARG A 66 -4.67 -14.07 -21.66
C ARG A 66 -4.23 -12.62 -21.74
N ARG A 67 -3.51 -12.12 -20.73
CA ARG A 67 -2.99 -10.75 -20.73
C ARG A 67 -1.93 -10.55 -21.82
N LYS A 68 -1.94 -9.38 -22.43
CA LYS A 68 -0.91 -8.95 -23.39
C LYS A 68 0.47 -8.94 -22.72
N ARG A 69 1.48 -9.32 -23.49
CA ARG A 69 2.89 -9.34 -23.09
C ARG A 69 3.37 -7.90 -22.85
N GLY A 70 4.12 -7.65 -21.78
CA GLY A 70 4.78 -6.34 -21.50
C GLY A 70 4.39 -5.66 -20.18
N ARG A 71 3.16 -5.82 -19.68
CA ARG A 71 2.77 -5.27 -18.36
C ARG A 71 3.19 -6.22 -17.23
N THR A 72 3.67 -5.67 -16.11
CA THR A 72 4.00 -6.45 -14.91
C THR A 72 2.86 -7.39 -14.53
N ARG A 73 3.17 -8.65 -14.28
CA ARG A 73 2.19 -9.71 -14.04
C ARG A 73 1.38 -9.53 -12.74
N ARG A 74 1.91 -8.75 -11.78
CA ARG A 74 1.33 -8.52 -10.44
C ARG A 74 -0.07 -7.88 -10.53
N ARG A 75 -1.05 -8.54 -9.93
CA ARG A 75 -2.41 -8.03 -9.68
C ARG A 75 -2.44 -7.23 -8.39
N PHE A 76 -3.47 -6.41 -8.24
CA PHE A 76 -3.77 -5.76 -6.98
C PHE A 76 -3.90 -6.77 -5.83
N MET A 77 -4.59 -7.89 -6.04
CA MET A 77 -4.68 -8.99 -5.07
C MET A 77 -3.35 -9.69 -4.78
N ASP A 78 -2.38 -9.67 -5.70
CA ASP A 78 -1.06 -10.24 -5.45
C ASP A 78 -0.26 -9.32 -4.51
N VAL A 79 -0.30 -8.00 -4.78
CA VAL A 79 0.32 -6.99 -3.92
C VAL A 79 -0.34 -6.96 -2.54
N LEU A 80 -1.65 -7.05 -2.45
CA LEU A 80 -2.36 -7.12 -1.18
C LEU A 80 -1.96 -8.34 -0.35
N ARG A 81 -1.77 -9.51 -0.97
CA ARG A 81 -1.32 -10.70 -0.24
C ARG A 81 0.11 -10.53 0.31
N GLU A 82 0.99 -9.89 -0.44
CA GLU A 82 2.32 -9.52 0.05
C GLU A 82 2.21 -8.53 1.23
N ASP A 83 1.39 -7.48 1.09
CA ASP A 83 1.16 -6.48 2.15
C ASP A 83 0.61 -7.12 3.44
N MET A 84 -0.38 -8.00 3.32
CA MET A 84 -0.97 -8.74 4.44
C MET A 84 0.05 -9.64 5.14
N GLN A 85 0.99 -10.25 4.39
CA GLN A 85 2.06 -11.05 4.98
C GLN A 85 3.05 -10.20 5.77
N VAL A 86 3.36 -8.98 5.30
CA VAL A 86 4.28 -8.09 6.02
C VAL A 86 3.65 -7.59 7.31
N ASP A 87 2.36 -7.25 7.30
CA ASP A 87 1.68 -6.68 8.46
C ASP A 87 1.06 -7.78 9.36
N GLY A 88 1.11 -9.06 8.95
CA GLY A 88 0.67 -10.20 9.75
C GLY A 88 -0.85 -10.40 9.84
N VAL A 89 -1.62 -9.73 8.97
CA VAL A 89 -3.09 -9.76 8.97
C VAL A 89 -3.63 -10.77 7.95
N LYS A 90 -4.80 -11.36 8.21
CA LYS A 90 -5.48 -12.30 7.30
C LYS A 90 -6.80 -11.70 6.80
N GLU A 91 -7.27 -12.13 5.63
CA GLU A 91 -8.56 -11.68 5.08
C GLU A 91 -9.76 -11.91 6.02
N ALA A 92 -9.68 -12.92 6.91
CA ALA A 92 -10.69 -13.18 7.92
C ALA A 92 -10.78 -12.08 8.99
N ASP A 93 -9.68 -11.38 9.25
CA ASP A 93 -9.58 -10.36 10.28
C ASP A 93 -10.20 -9.02 9.84
N VAL A 94 -10.60 -8.91 8.56
CA VAL A 94 -11.16 -7.68 7.98
C VAL A 94 -12.42 -7.19 8.70
N GLU A 95 -13.22 -8.09 9.27
CA GLU A 95 -14.42 -7.69 10.02
C GLU A 95 -14.05 -7.07 11.37
N ASP A 96 -12.95 -7.50 11.99
CA ASP A 96 -12.44 -6.94 13.23
C ASP A 96 -11.60 -5.67 12.95
N ARG A 97 -12.17 -4.50 13.23
CA ARG A 97 -11.47 -3.21 13.05
C ARG A 97 -10.29 -3.02 13.99
N GLY A 98 -10.23 -3.74 15.11
CA GLY A 98 -9.11 -3.67 16.05
C GLY A 98 -7.89 -4.40 15.52
N VAL A 99 -8.11 -5.56 14.89
CA VAL A 99 -7.04 -6.35 14.25
C VAL A 99 -6.67 -5.79 12.88
N TRP A 100 -7.63 -5.19 12.16
CA TRP A 100 -7.42 -4.61 10.82
C TRP A 100 -6.86 -3.17 10.83
N ARG A 101 -6.13 -2.77 11.86
CA ARG A 101 -5.63 -1.41 12.02
C ARG A 101 -4.11 -1.34 11.94
#